data_AF-A0A662XDE2-F1
#
_entry.id   AF-A0A662XDE2-F1
#
_cell.length_a   1.000
_cell.length_b   1.000
_cell.length_c   1.000
_cell.angle_alpha   90.00
_cell.angle_beta   90.00
_cell.angle_gamma   90.00
#
_symmetry.space_group_name_H-M   'P 1'
#
loop_
_entity.id
_entity.type
_entity.pdbx_description
1 polymer ?
#
loop_
_entity_poly.entity_id
_entity_poly.type
_entity_poly.pdbx_seq_one_letter_code
_entity_poly.pdbx_strand_id
1 'polypeptide(L)'
;MLEKWVKETYKTNHKRFFINETDHLNPRTFRLLHFRAFCTAHSAEKAKPKRPQILERYRIALAALYIDAGFCIPNDLKPGKQNTLFVGIKNTQTTVDLANGRSLTTGKIPLSFSAYAEQCWTTLLRSDDGGFAHLFLTTQWNVMVCAMDAASLHTGVLETACSCV
;
A
#
# COMPACT_ATOMS: atom_id res chain seq x y z
N MET A 1 -6.82 -5.67 13.18
CA MET A 1 -5.58 -6.51 13.18
C MET A 1 -4.56 -5.98 14.19
N LEU A 2 -4.37 -4.66 14.27
CA LEU A 2 -3.60 -4.00 15.34
C LEU A 2 -4.34 -4.07 16.68
N GLU A 3 -5.65 -3.83 16.65
CA GLU A 3 -6.59 -3.94 17.77
C GLU A 3 -6.58 -5.36 18.35
N LYS A 4 -6.63 -6.36 17.46
CA LYS A 4 -6.53 -7.78 17.83
C LYS A 4 -5.20 -8.08 18.53
N TRP A 5 -4.09 -7.57 17.99
CA TRP A 5 -2.78 -7.71 18.63
C TRP A 5 -2.74 -7.05 20.02
N VAL A 6 -3.35 -5.87 20.19
CA VAL A 6 -3.47 -5.22 21.51
C VAL A 6 -4.26 -6.09 22.49
N LYS A 7 -5.39 -6.67 22.06
CA LYS A 7 -6.20 -7.58 22.88
C LYS A 7 -5.43 -8.84 23.28
N GLU A 8 -4.66 -9.42 22.35
CA GLU A 8 -3.83 -10.61 22.59
C GLU A 8 -2.62 -10.33 23.50
N THR A 9 -1.96 -9.17 23.32
CA THR A 9 -0.73 -8.81 24.04
C THR A 9 -1.02 -8.29 25.45
N TYR A 10 -2.12 -7.54 25.62
CA TYR A 10 -2.48 -6.91 26.89
C TYR A 10 -3.75 -7.51 27.49
N LYS A 11 -3.83 -8.84 27.57
CA LYS A 11 -5.05 -9.60 27.96
C LYS A 11 -5.84 -8.99 29.13
N THR A 12 -5.18 -8.58 30.21
CA THR A 12 -5.84 -8.06 31.41
C THR A 12 -6.20 -6.56 31.33
N ASN A 13 -5.41 -5.78 30.59
CA ASN A 13 -5.48 -4.31 30.57
C ASN A 13 -5.78 -3.73 29.17
N HIS A 14 -6.23 -4.54 28.22
CA HIS A 14 -6.42 -4.13 26.84
C HIS A 14 -7.48 -3.03 26.71
N LYS A 15 -8.53 -3.09 27.55
CA LYS A 15 -9.67 -2.14 27.52
C LYS A 15 -9.23 -0.68 27.61
N ARG A 16 -8.15 -0.39 28.35
CA ARG A 16 -7.62 0.98 28.48
C ARG A 16 -7.15 1.57 27.16
N PHE A 17 -6.83 0.74 26.17
CA PHE A 17 -6.32 1.18 24.87
C PHE A 17 -7.43 1.50 23.88
N PHE A 18 -8.69 1.24 24.22
CA PHE A 18 -9.84 1.42 23.33
C PHE A 18 -10.73 2.56 23.82
N ILE A 19 -11.40 3.23 22.89
CA ILE A 19 -12.49 4.14 23.18
C ILE A 19 -13.71 3.28 23.54
N ASN A 20 -14.34 3.56 24.69
CA ASN A 20 -15.40 2.72 25.28
C ASN A 20 -16.58 2.43 24.34
N GLU A 21 -16.82 3.28 23.34
CA GLU A 21 -18.01 3.25 22.49
C GLU A 21 -17.76 2.71 21.07
N THR A 22 -16.52 2.69 20.59
CA THR A 22 -16.23 2.45 19.16
C THR A 22 -15.26 1.30 18.88
N ASP A 23 -14.75 0.61 19.91
CA ASP A 23 -13.67 -0.41 19.81
C ASP A 23 -12.42 0.08 19.02
N HIS A 24 -12.32 1.39 18.81
CA HIS A 24 -11.19 2.04 18.15
C HIS A 24 -10.10 2.35 19.16
N LEU A 25 -8.85 2.35 18.68
CA LEU A 25 -7.71 2.67 19.52
C LEU A 25 -7.80 4.12 20.00
N ASN A 26 -7.65 4.32 21.30
CA ASN A 26 -7.59 5.63 21.91
C ASN A 26 -6.14 6.16 21.81
N PRO A 27 -5.89 7.25 21.07
CA PRO A 27 -4.54 7.80 20.88
C PRO A 27 -3.90 8.34 22.17
N ARG A 28 -4.69 8.65 23.22
CA ARG A 28 -4.15 9.06 24.53
C ARG A 28 -3.38 7.93 25.24
N THR A 29 -3.86 6.71 25.03
CA THR A 29 -3.38 5.50 25.72
C THR A 29 -2.51 4.65 24.80
N PHE A 30 -2.88 4.53 23.52
CA PHE A 30 -2.08 3.83 22.53
C PHE A 30 -1.04 4.77 21.92
N ARG A 31 0.10 4.85 22.63
CA ARG A 31 1.26 5.68 22.27
C ARG A 31 2.22 5.01 21.29
N LEU A 32 3.14 5.80 20.77
CA LEU A 32 4.22 5.38 19.87
C LEU A 32 5.01 4.16 20.36
N LEU A 33 5.25 4.02 21.67
CA LEU A 33 5.95 2.87 22.23
C LEU A 33 5.21 1.55 21.96
N HIS A 34 3.88 1.54 22.10
CA HIS A 34 3.06 0.36 21.81
C HIS A 34 3.04 0.04 20.32
N PHE A 35 3.04 1.08 19.48
CA PHE A 35 3.17 0.92 18.05
C PHE A 35 4.54 0.34 17.65
N ARG A 36 5.64 0.79 18.28
CA ARG A 36 6.98 0.20 18.08
C ARG A 36 7.00 -1.29 18.46
N ALA A 37 6.41 -1.64 19.61
CA ALA A 37 6.30 -3.03 20.04
C ALA A 37 5.50 -3.89 19.04
N PHE A 38 4.42 -3.34 18.46
CA PHE A 38 3.67 -3.99 17.39
C PHE A 38 4.54 -4.23 16.14
N CYS A 39 5.31 -3.24 15.70
CA CYS A 39 6.21 -3.35 14.56
C CYS A 39 7.29 -4.41 14.80
N THR A 40 7.92 -4.44 15.98
CA THR A 40 8.93 -5.44 16.34
C THR A 40 8.35 -6.86 16.44
N ALA A 41 7.11 -7.01 16.93
CA ALA A 41 6.44 -8.30 17.01
C ALA A 41 6.10 -8.90 15.63
N HIS A 42 6.05 -8.07 14.59
CA HIS A 42 5.73 -8.45 13.22
C HIS A 42 6.88 -8.14 12.24
N SER A 43 8.13 -8.03 12.73
CA SER A 43 9.28 -7.87 11.85
C SER A 43 9.57 -9.16 11.08
N ALA A 44 10.44 -9.09 10.08
CA ALA A 44 10.76 -10.19 9.16
C ALA A 44 11.22 -11.48 9.86
N GLU A 45 11.83 -11.36 11.05
CA GLU A 45 12.41 -12.46 11.82
C GLU A 45 11.40 -13.15 12.77
N LYS A 46 10.16 -12.65 12.87
CA LYS A 46 9.16 -13.16 13.81
C LYS A 46 8.20 -14.14 13.14
N ALA A 47 7.52 -14.94 13.97
CA ALA A 47 6.61 -16.00 13.53
C ALA A 47 5.45 -15.52 12.62
N LYS A 48 5.06 -14.24 12.70
CA LYS A 48 4.01 -13.63 11.87
C LYS A 48 4.52 -12.32 11.25
N PRO A 49 5.44 -12.39 10.28
CA PRO A 49 6.06 -11.20 9.73
C PRO A 49 5.03 -10.42 8.89
N LYS A 50 5.06 -9.09 8.99
CA LYS A 50 4.30 -8.19 8.13
C LYS A 50 5.25 -7.45 7.21
N ARG A 51 4.85 -7.32 5.94
CA ARG A 51 5.60 -6.53 4.96
C ARG A 51 5.77 -5.07 5.47
N PRO A 52 6.93 -4.43 5.24
CA PRO A 52 7.16 -3.04 5.66
C PRO A 52 6.07 -2.07 5.18
N GLN A 53 5.55 -2.28 3.97
CA GLN A 53 4.45 -1.48 3.39
C GLN A 53 3.16 -1.56 4.21
N ILE A 54 2.86 -2.73 4.80
CA ILE A 54 1.67 -2.91 5.63
C ILE A 54 1.86 -2.21 6.97
N LEU A 55 3.05 -2.31 7.57
CA LEU A 55 3.39 -1.59 8.80
C LEU A 55 3.34 -0.06 8.58
N GLU A 56 3.74 0.41 7.40
CA GLU A 56 3.65 1.82 7.01
C GLU A 56 2.20 2.29 6.89
N ARG A 57 1.31 1.46 6.33
CA ARG A 57 -0.14 1.75 6.31
C ARG A 57 -0.72 1.91 7.73
N TYR A 58 -0.29 1.06 8.68
CA TYR A 58 -0.71 1.22 10.07
C TYR A 58 -0.16 2.51 10.70
N ARG A 59 1.04 2.94 10.32
CA ARG A 59 1.62 4.22 10.77
C ARG A 59 0.77 5.40 10.32
N ILE A 60 0.35 5.40 9.05
CA ILE A 60 -0.50 6.44 8.46
C ILE A 60 -1.88 6.44 9.13
N ALA A 61 -2.49 5.27 9.31
CA ALA A 61 -3.77 5.15 10.01
C ALA A 61 -3.68 5.64 11.46
N LEU A 62 -2.57 5.36 12.15
CA LEU A 62 -2.34 5.88 13.50
C LEU A 62 -2.18 7.40 13.50
N ALA A 63 -1.48 7.97 12.52
CA ALA A 63 -1.37 9.43 12.40
C ALA A 63 -2.75 10.08 12.16
N ALA A 64 -3.61 9.47 11.34
CA ALA A 64 -4.99 9.92 11.13
C ALA A 64 -5.80 9.90 12.44
N LEU A 65 -5.70 8.83 13.23
CA LEU A 65 -6.37 8.76 14.53
C LEU A 65 -5.94 9.87 15.50
N TYR A 66 -4.68 10.33 15.44
CA TYR A 66 -4.24 11.48 16.23
C TYR A 66 -4.89 12.78 15.76
N ILE A 67 -5.03 12.98 14.45
CA ILE A 67 -5.70 14.14 13.86
C ILE A 67 -7.17 14.16 14.26
N ASP A 68 -7.88 13.04 14.07
CA ASP A 68 -9.32 12.93 14.35
C ASP A 68 -9.64 13.20 15.83
N ALA A 69 -8.74 12.80 16.72
CA ALA A 69 -8.88 13.02 18.15
C ALA A 69 -8.35 14.40 18.62
N GLY A 70 -7.91 15.27 17.71
CA GLY A 70 -7.43 16.63 18.01
C GLY A 70 -6.04 16.69 18.67
N PHE A 71 -5.21 15.65 18.51
CA PHE A 71 -3.86 15.59 19.08
C PHE A 71 -2.77 15.99 18.07
N CYS A 72 -1.70 16.59 18.59
CA CYS A 72 -0.48 16.78 17.82
C CYS A 72 0.13 15.43 17.43
N ILE A 73 0.38 15.24 16.13
CA ILE A 73 1.01 14.01 15.61
C ILE A 73 2.47 13.93 16.08
N PRO A 74 2.89 12.85 16.75
CA PRO A 74 4.28 12.61 17.09
C PRO A 74 5.20 12.64 15.86
N ASN A 75 6.41 13.20 16.00
CA ASN A 75 7.34 13.37 14.87
C ASN A 75 7.63 12.06 14.10
N ASP A 76 7.69 10.92 14.80
CA ASP A 76 7.96 9.61 14.22
C ASP A 76 6.78 9.02 13.41
N LEU A 77 5.58 9.57 13.60
CA LEU A 77 4.36 9.21 12.87
C LEU A 77 4.05 10.18 11.72
N LYS A 78 4.76 11.30 11.62
CA LYS A 78 4.53 12.28 10.55
C LYS A 78 4.85 11.67 9.17
N PRO A 79 3.96 11.84 8.17
CA PRO A 79 4.24 11.40 6.81
C PRO A 79 5.49 12.09 6.25
N GLY A 80 6.26 11.39 5.41
CA GLY A 80 7.45 11.95 4.75
C GLY A 80 8.73 12.00 5.58
N LYS A 81 8.71 11.82 6.91
CA LYS A 81 9.93 11.70 7.72
C LYS A 81 10.47 10.28 7.72
N GLN A 82 11.77 10.13 7.46
CA GLN A 82 12.46 8.85 7.65
C GLN A 82 12.43 8.47 9.14
N ASN A 83 11.85 7.31 9.42
CA ASN A 83 11.81 6.72 10.75
C ASN A 83 12.85 5.60 10.79
N THR A 84 13.84 5.72 11.67
CA THR A 84 14.96 4.78 11.82
C THR A 84 14.49 3.34 12.06
N LEU A 85 13.37 3.15 12.77
CA LEU A 85 12.73 1.85 12.95
C LEU A 85 12.31 1.22 11.62
N PHE A 86 11.64 1.99 10.77
CA PHE A 86 11.13 1.51 9.49
C PHE A 86 12.24 1.27 8.47
N VAL A 87 13.31 2.06 8.53
CA VAL A 87 14.54 1.80 7.76
C VAL A 87 15.13 0.46 8.18
N GLY A 88 15.28 0.21 9.48
CA GLY A 88 15.75 -1.07 10.00
C GLY A 88 14.87 -2.24 9.56
N ILE A 89 13.55 -2.14 9.73
CA ILE A 89 12.59 -3.19 9.32
C ILE A 89 12.67 -3.46 7.80
N LYS A 90 12.81 -2.42 6.98
CA LYS A 90 12.97 -2.57 5.52
C LYS A 90 14.26 -3.32 5.20
N ASN A 91 15.38 -2.90 5.78
CA ASN A 91 16.68 -3.53 5.54
C ASN A 91 16.66 -5.00 5.95
N THR A 92 16.14 -5.34 7.13
CA THR A 92 16.00 -6.73 7.59
C THR A 92 15.06 -7.53 6.68
N GLN A 93 13.95 -6.94 6.21
CA GLN A 93 13.07 -7.63 5.26
C GLN A 93 13.80 -7.89 3.93
N THR A 94 14.56 -6.92 3.44
CA THR A 94 15.34 -7.04 2.20
C THR A 94 16.41 -8.12 2.32
N THR A 95 17.13 -8.21 3.44
CA THR A 95 18.12 -9.27 3.65
C THR A 95 17.46 -10.65 3.71
N VAL A 96 16.32 -10.78 4.40
CA VAL A 96 15.53 -12.02 4.46
C VAL A 96 14.98 -12.41 3.08
N ASP A 97 14.47 -11.45 2.31
CA ASP A 97 13.96 -11.72 0.96
C ASP A 97 15.08 -12.17 0.02
N LEU A 98 16.26 -11.54 0.09
CA LEU A 98 17.43 -11.90 -0.70
C LEU A 98 17.95 -13.30 -0.35
N ALA A 99 18.03 -13.62 0.95
CA ALA A 99 18.43 -14.94 1.43
C ALA A 99 17.46 -16.05 0.98
N ASN A 100 16.17 -15.73 0.83
CA ASN A 100 15.14 -16.66 0.38
C ASN A 100 14.96 -16.68 -1.15
N GLY A 101 15.87 -16.07 -1.92
CA GLY A 101 15.82 -16.05 -3.39
C GLY A 101 14.63 -15.27 -3.96
N ARG A 102 14.02 -14.37 -3.17
CA ARG A 102 12.87 -13.58 -3.59
C ARG A 102 13.33 -12.34 -4.35
N SER A 103 12.74 -12.08 -5.51
CA SER A 103 13.04 -10.87 -6.28
C SER A 103 12.82 -9.59 -5.45
N LEU A 104 13.82 -8.70 -5.46
CA LEU A 104 13.80 -7.38 -4.83
C LEU A 104 12.69 -6.47 -5.38
N THR A 105 12.15 -6.79 -6.55
CA THR A 105 11.04 -6.07 -7.16
C THR A 105 9.70 -6.58 -6.64
N THR A 106 8.90 -5.61 -6.22
CA THR A 106 7.64 -5.76 -5.51
C THR A 106 6.61 -6.54 -6.32
N GLY A 107 6.59 -7.88 -6.23
CA GLY A 107 5.44 -8.76 -6.50
C GLY A 107 4.78 -8.74 -7.89
N LYS A 108 5.16 -7.83 -8.78
CA LYS A 108 4.67 -7.71 -10.14
C LYS A 108 5.88 -7.79 -11.05
N ILE A 109 6.04 -8.94 -11.69
CA ILE A 109 6.99 -9.09 -12.79
C ILE A 109 6.56 -8.06 -13.85
N PRO A 110 7.47 -7.22 -14.37
CA PRO A 110 7.14 -6.32 -15.46
C PRO A 110 6.53 -7.13 -16.61
N LEU A 111 5.36 -6.70 -17.10
CA LEU A 111 4.78 -7.33 -18.27
C LEU A 111 5.74 -7.13 -19.44
N SER A 112 6.23 -8.22 -20.03
CA SER A 112 7.08 -8.11 -21.21
C SER A 112 6.26 -7.58 -22.39
N PHE A 113 6.93 -6.89 -23.32
CA PHE A 113 6.28 -6.44 -24.55
C PHE A 113 5.66 -7.60 -25.34
N SER A 114 6.28 -8.77 -25.34
CA SER A 114 5.74 -9.96 -26.00
C SER A 114 4.40 -10.41 -25.41
N ALA A 115 4.29 -10.52 -24.09
CA ALA A 115 3.06 -10.88 -23.41
C ALA A 115 1.97 -9.83 -23.60
N TYR A 116 2.36 -8.55 -23.62
CA TYR A 116 1.45 -7.45 -23.93
C TYR A 116 0.92 -7.50 -25.37
N ALA A 117 1.78 -7.74 -26.35
CA ALA A 117 1.41 -7.82 -27.77
C ALA A 117 0.43 -8.99 -28.02
N GLU A 118 0.65 -10.13 -27.38
CA GLU A 118 -0.26 -11.27 -27.41
C GLU A 118 -1.64 -10.93 -26.82
N GLN A 119 -1.68 -10.22 -25.69
CA GLN A 119 -2.94 -9.75 -25.08
C GLN A 119 -3.67 -8.75 -25.98
N CYS A 120 -2.95 -7.84 -26.65
CA CYS A 120 -3.56 -6.94 -27.63
C CYS A 120 -4.16 -7.69 -28.82
N TRP A 121 -3.47 -8.71 -29.32
CA TRP A 121 -3.94 -9.53 -30.44
C TRP A 121 -5.19 -10.33 -30.07
N THR A 122 -5.17 -10.99 -28.91
CA THR A 122 -6.31 -11.77 -28.41
C THR A 122 -7.53 -10.89 -28.14
N THR A 123 -7.35 -9.69 -27.59
CA THR A 123 -8.45 -8.73 -27.36
C THR A 123 -8.98 -8.09 -28.64
N LEU A 124 -8.16 -7.95 -29.68
CA LEU A 124 -8.62 -7.48 -30.99
C LEU A 124 -9.56 -8.50 -31.66
N LEU A 125 -9.30 -9.79 -31.46
CA LEU A 125 -10.09 -10.89 -32.04
C LEU A 125 -11.37 -11.21 -31.26
N ARG A 126 -11.56 -10.58 -30.09
CA ARG A 126 -12.77 -10.73 -29.29
C ARG A 126 -13.92 -9.93 -29.91
N SER A 127 -15.07 -10.56 -30.04
CA SER A 127 -16.30 -9.94 -30.57
C SER A 127 -17.29 -9.54 -29.47
N ASP A 128 -17.04 -9.89 -28.21
CA ASP A 128 -17.99 -9.77 -27.10
C ASP A 128 -18.02 -8.38 -26.45
N ASP A 129 -16.97 -7.57 -26.62
CA ASP A 129 -16.84 -6.24 -26.01
C ASP A 129 -16.69 -5.09 -27.02
N GLY A 130 -16.90 -5.37 -28.31
CA GLY A 130 -16.82 -4.36 -29.38
C GLY A 130 -15.43 -3.75 -29.57
N GLY A 131 -14.36 -4.40 -29.10
CA GLY A 131 -12.99 -3.89 -29.17
C GLY A 131 -12.58 -2.99 -28.01
N PHE A 132 -13.42 -2.89 -26.96
CA PHE A 132 -13.12 -2.10 -25.77
C PHE A 132 -11.82 -2.55 -25.09
N ALA A 133 -11.62 -3.84 -24.84
CA ALA A 133 -10.41 -4.32 -24.18
C ALA A 133 -9.14 -4.02 -25.00
N HIS A 134 -9.23 -4.09 -26.33
CA HIS A 134 -8.12 -3.75 -27.21
C HIS A 134 -7.77 -2.26 -27.10
N LEU A 135 -8.78 -1.38 -27.19
CA LEU A 135 -8.58 0.07 -27.03
C LEU A 135 -8.02 0.42 -25.65
N PHE A 136 -8.53 -0.23 -24.60
CA PHE A 136 -8.08 -0.02 -23.23
C PHE A 136 -6.61 -0.41 -23.03
N LEU A 137 -6.21 -1.61 -23.46
CA LEU A 137 -4.83 -2.10 -23.33
C LEU A 137 -3.85 -1.25 -24.14
N THR A 138 -4.22 -0.91 -25.38
CA THR A 138 -3.40 -0.09 -26.27
C THR A 138 -3.20 1.33 -25.74
N THR A 139 -4.25 1.93 -25.18
CA THR A 139 -4.17 3.26 -24.56
C THR A 139 -3.33 3.22 -23.28
N GLN A 140 -3.56 2.22 -22.42
CA GLN A 140 -2.83 2.09 -21.16
C GLN A 140 -1.31 1.98 -21.41
N TRP A 141 -0.90 1.19 -22.41
CA TRP A 141 0.51 1.00 -22.74
C TRP A 141 1.12 2.23 -23.43
N ASN A 142 0.44 2.81 -24.42
CA ASN A 142 1.00 3.94 -25.18
C ASN A 142 1.13 5.22 -24.35
N VAL A 143 0.23 5.43 -23.38
CA VAL A 143 0.28 6.59 -22.47
C VAL A 143 1.05 6.26 -21.19
N MET A 144 1.45 4.99 -20.98
CA MET A 144 2.20 4.51 -19.81
C MET A 144 1.49 4.80 -18.47
N VAL A 145 0.16 4.67 -18.44
CA VAL A 145 -0.66 4.98 -17.27
C VAL A 145 -1.11 3.72 -16.53
N CYS A 146 -1.54 3.87 -15.28
CA CYS A 146 -2.14 2.73 -14.58
C CYS A 146 -3.58 2.49 -15.08
N ALA A 147 -4.13 1.30 -14.84
CA ALA A 147 -5.47 0.94 -15.30
C ALA A 147 -6.58 1.91 -14.81
N MET A 148 -6.41 2.49 -13.61
CA MET A 148 -7.37 3.46 -13.06
C MET A 148 -7.35 4.77 -13.85
N ASP A 149 -6.17 5.22 -14.26
CA ASP A 149 -5.99 6.43 -15.06
C ASP A 149 -6.44 6.21 -16.50
N ALA A 150 -6.17 5.03 -17.08
CA ALA A 150 -6.69 4.66 -18.41
C ALA A 150 -8.23 4.67 -18.44
N ALA A 151 -8.87 4.21 -17.36
CA ALA A 151 -10.33 4.18 -17.24
C ALA A 151 -10.96 5.57 -17.03
N SER A 152 -10.20 6.55 -16.53
CA SER A 152 -10.68 7.92 -16.32
C SER A 152 -10.44 8.84 -17.52
N LEU A 153 -9.78 8.34 -18.59
CA LEU A 153 -9.62 9.08 -19.84
C LEU A 153 -11.00 9.36 -20.45
N HIS A 154 -11.25 10.64 -20.72
CA HIS A 154 -12.44 11.10 -21.42
C HIS A 154 -12.03 11.96 -22.62
N THR A 155 -12.96 12.15 -23.56
CA THR A 155 -12.73 12.86 -24.83
C THR A 155 -12.13 14.25 -24.66
N GLY A 156 -12.47 14.95 -23.58
CA GLY A 156 -11.90 16.27 -23.25
C GLY A 156 -10.40 16.30 -22.89
N VAL A 157 -9.76 15.16 -22.65
CA VAL A 157 -8.29 15.07 -22.41
C VAL A 157 -7.53 14.75 -23.72
N LEU A 158 -8.24 14.23 -24.73
CA LEU A 158 -7.67 13.89 -26.03
C LEU A 158 -7.76 15.12 -26.95
N GLU A 159 -6.86 16.07 -26.75
CA GLU A 159 -6.70 17.18 -27.69
C GLU A 159 -6.01 16.68 -28.95
N THR A 160 -6.68 16.78 -30.09
CA THR A 160 -6.01 16.61 -31.37
C THR A 160 -5.13 17.83 -31.61
N ALA A 161 -3.82 17.60 -31.75
CA ALA A 161 -2.94 18.60 -32.35
C ALA A 161 -3.33 18.76 -33.82
N CYS A 162 -4.37 19.55 -34.10
CA CYS A 162 -4.71 19.97 -35.44
C CYS A 162 -3.73 21.08 -35.83
N SER A 163 -2.52 20.68 -36.22
CA SER A 163 -1.63 21.56 -36.95
C SER A 163 -2.21 21.74 -38.33
N CYS A 164 -2.90 22.86 -38.56
CA CYS A 164 -3.24 23.31 -39.90
C CYS A 164 -1.95 23.44 -40.71
N VAL A 165 -1.82 22.65 -41.78
CA VAL A 165 -0.88 22.87 -42.88
C VAL A 165 -1.71 23.10 -44.14
#